data_AF-A0A4U7D1W0-F1
#
_entry.id   AF-A0A4U7D1W0-F1
#
_cell.length_a   1.000
_cell.length_b   1.000
_cell.length_c   1.000
_cell.angle_alpha   90.00
_cell.angle_beta   90.00
_cell.angle_gamma   90.00
#
_symmetry.space_group_name_H-M   'P 1'
#
loop_
_entity.id
_entity.type
_entity.pdbx_description
1 polymer ?
#
loop_
_entity_poly.entity_id
_entity_poly.type
_entity_poly.pdbx_seq_one_letter_code
_entity_poly.pdbx_strand_id
1 'polypeptide(L)'
;GVDYMTIHAGILMEHLPLTDGRKTGIVSRGGSILAEWMEENGIQNPLYAKFEAICEILAEHDVTVSLGDGLRPGCLADASDEAQFAEL
;
A
#
# COMPACT_ATOMS: atom_id res chain seq x y z
N GLY A 1 -2.77 8.86 21.22
CA GLY A 1 -1.33 8.99 21.52
C GLY A 1 -0.52 7.92 20.82
N VAL A 2 -0.78 7.73 19.52
CA VAL A 2 0.11 6.99 18.61
C VAL A 2 0.80 8.08 17.80
N ASP A 3 2.13 8.06 17.73
CA ASP A 3 2.90 9.19 17.17
C ASP A 3 3.04 9.12 15.64
N TYR A 4 2.88 7.93 15.05
CA TYR A 4 2.88 7.76 13.60
C TYR A 4 1.99 6.59 13.15
N MET A 5 1.49 6.67 11.92
CA MET A 5 0.74 5.57 11.30
C MET A 5 1.39 5.14 9.99
N THR A 6 1.63 3.83 9.85
CA THR A 6 1.98 3.24 8.55
C THR A 6 0.71 3.06 7.72
N ILE A 7 0.62 3.76 6.60
CA ILE A 7 -0.55 3.80 5.72
C ILE A 7 -0.13 3.36 4.32
N HIS A 8 -0.70 2.26 3.84
CA HIS A 8 -0.43 1.70 2.52
C HIS A 8 -1.31 2.39 1.45
N ALA A 9 -1.17 3.70 1.30
CA ALA A 9 -1.94 4.49 0.33
C ALA A 9 -1.35 4.45 -1.10
N GLY A 10 -0.15 3.91 -1.28
CA GLY A 10 0.54 3.83 -2.58
C GLY A 10 0.16 2.61 -3.44
N ILE A 11 -0.55 1.63 -2.87
CA ILE A 11 -1.05 0.49 -3.65
C ILE A 11 -2.26 0.94 -4.45
N LEU A 12 -2.18 0.94 -5.77
CA LEU A 12 -3.31 1.24 -6.65
C LEU A 12 -3.79 -0.03 -7.35
N MET A 13 -5.05 -0.02 -7.80
CA MET A 13 -5.67 -1.15 -8.48
C MET A 13 -4.84 -1.60 -9.70
N GLU A 14 -4.31 -0.63 -10.45
CA GLU A 14 -3.42 -0.86 -11.59
C GLU A 14 -2.08 -1.51 -11.24
N HIS A 15 -1.66 -1.50 -9.96
CA HIS A 15 -0.41 -2.12 -9.52
C HIS A 15 -0.57 -3.61 -9.23
N LEU A 16 -1.78 -4.09 -8.90
CA LEU A 16 -1.98 -5.49 -8.47
C LEU A 16 -1.55 -6.50 -9.55
N PRO A 17 -1.88 -6.32 -10.85
CA PRO A 17 -1.41 -7.23 -11.90
C PRO A 17 0.12 -7.24 -12.06
N LEU A 18 0.84 -6.20 -11.63
CA LEU A 18 2.30 -6.17 -11.69
C LEU A 18 2.94 -7.12 -10.68
N THR A 19 2.18 -7.58 -9.68
CA THR A 19 2.63 -8.57 -8.70
C THR A 19 2.48 -10.01 -9.21
N ASP A 20 1.79 -10.20 -10.33
CA ASP A 20 1.61 -11.52 -10.94
C ASP A 20 2.96 -12.10 -11.37
N GLY A 21 3.23 -13.33 -10.92
CA GLY A 21 4.48 -14.02 -11.24
C GLY A 21 5.66 -13.72 -10.31
N ARG A 22 5.50 -12.83 -9.32
CA ARG A 22 6.47 -12.72 -8.21
C ARG A 22 6.68 -14.07 -7.54
N LYS A 23 7.92 -14.36 -7.15
CA LYS A 23 8.27 -15.57 -6.40
C LYS A 23 7.60 -15.63 -5.04
N THR A 24 7.44 -14.47 -4.40
CA THR A 24 6.89 -14.36 -3.05
C THR A 24 5.60 -13.54 -2.96
N GLY A 25 5.09 -13.05 -4.09
CA GLY A 25 3.86 -12.27 -4.14
C GLY A 25 3.93 -10.98 -3.31
N ILE A 26 2.81 -10.63 -2.67
CA ILE A 26 2.71 -9.51 -1.73
C ILE A 26 3.03 -10.02 -0.32
N VAL A 27 4.16 -9.59 0.25
CA VAL A 27 4.61 -10.00 1.59
C VAL A 27 4.28 -8.97 2.69
N SER A 28 3.80 -7.79 2.31
CA SER A 28 3.28 -6.84 3.29
C SER A 28 1.93 -7.31 3.81
N ARG A 29 1.79 -7.55 5.12
CA ARG A 29 0.49 -7.88 5.72
C ARG A 29 -0.55 -6.77 5.46
N GLY A 30 -0.15 -5.51 5.63
CA GLY A 30 -1.06 -4.39 5.39
C GLY A 30 -1.40 -4.24 3.91
N GLY A 31 -0.41 -4.46 3.04
CA GLY A 31 -0.63 -4.43 1.60
C GLY A 31 -1.49 -5.57 1.08
N SER A 32 -1.31 -6.79 1.60
CA SER A 32 -2.08 -7.98 1.17
C SER A 32 -3.55 -7.87 1.58
N ILE A 33 -3.85 -7.38 2.78
CA ILE A 33 -5.23 -7.13 3.23
C ILE A 33 -5.92 -6.12 2.31
N LEU A 34 -5.19 -5.07 1.91
CA LEU A 34 -5.74 -4.02 1.07
C LEU A 34 -5.93 -4.48 -0.36
N ALA A 35 -4.97 -5.22 -0.92
CA ALA A 35 -5.06 -5.82 -2.24
C ALA A 35 -6.27 -6.78 -2.35
N GLU A 36 -6.43 -7.69 -1.38
CA GLU A 36 -7.57 -8.61 -1.31
C GLU A 36 -8.90 -7.84 -1.26
N TRP A 37 -8.99 -6.83 -0.39
CA TRP A 37 -10.19 -5.98 -0.31
C TRP A 37 -10.48 -5.25 -1.64
N MET A 38 -9.46 -4.72 -2.30
CA MET A 38 -9.61 -4.02 -3.59
C MET A 38 -10.13 -4.97 -4.67
N GLU A 39 -9.55 -6.16 -4.79
CA GLU A 39 -9.96 -7.18 -5.76
C GLU A 39 -11.39 -7.67 -5.52
N GLU A 40 -11.75 -7.97 -4.27
CA GLU A 40 -13.10 -8.42 -3.91
C GLU A 40 -14.19 -7.39 -4.22
N ASN A 41 -13.87 -6.10 -4.05
CA ASN A 41 -14.84 -5.02 -4.23
C ASN A 41 -14.77 -4.38 -5.63
N GLY A 42 -13.72 -4.67 -6.41
CA GLY A 42 -13.51 -4.08 -7.74
C GLY A 42 -13.36 -2.56 -7.72
N ILE A 43 -12.85 -1.99 -6.62
CA ILE A 43 -12.72 -0.53 -6.42
C ILE A 43 -11.33 -0.14 -5.93
N GLN A 44 -10.97 1.11 -6.22
CA GLN A 44 -9.66 1.66 -5.87
C GLN A 44 -9.41 1.64 -4.35
N ASN A 45 -8.13 1.61 -3.97
CA ASN A 45 -7.65 1.72 -2.60
C ASN A 45 -8.36 2.86 -1.84
N PRO A 46 -9.09 2.55 -0.75
CA PRO A 46 -9.86 3.54 -0.01
C PRO A 46 -8.97 4.53 0.74
N LEU A 47 -7.75 4.12 1.12
CA LEU A 47 -6.75 4.98 1.76
C LEU A 47 -6.19 5.99 0.76
N TYR A 48 -6.01 5.60 -0.50
CA TYR A 48 -5.68 6.51 -1.59
C TYR A 48 -6.85 7.47 -1.88
N ALA A 49 -8.05 6.93 -2.08
CA ALA A 49 -9.23 7.73 -2.44
C ALA A 49 -9.67 8.74 -1.36
N LYS A 50 -9.25 8.55 -0.11
CA LYS A 50 -9.56 9.41 1.04
C LYS A 50 -8.33 10.03 1.69
N PHE A 51 -7.20 10.07 0.98
CA PHE A 51 -5.93 10.48 1.56
C PHE A 51 -5.96 11.88 2.17
N GLU A 52 -6.62 12.86 1.52
CA GLU A 52 -6.78 14.22 2.07
C GLU A 52 -7.50 14.23 3.42
N ALA A 53 -8.64 13.55 3.52
CA ALA A 53 -9.41 13.46 4.77
C ALA A 53 -8.63 12.75 5.88
N ILE A 54 -7.79 11.77 5.51
CA ILE A 54 -6.87 11.12 6.45
C ILE A 54 -5.83 12.13 6.93
N CYS A 55 -5.20 12.89 6.03
CA CYS A 55 -4.23 13.91 6.38
C CYS A 55 -4.80 14.99 7.31
N GLU A 56 -6.05 15.40 7.11
CA GLU A 56 -6.75 16.34 8.02
C GLU A 56 -6.82 15.79 9.46
N ILE A 57 -7.19 14.52 9.62
CA ILE A 57 -7.25 13.86 10.93
C ILE A 57 -5.84 13.73 11.55
N LEU A 58 -4.84 13.33 10.75
CA LEU A 58 -3.46 13.17 11.24
C LEU A 58 -2.88 14.52 11.68
N ALA A 59 -3.17 15.59 10.93
CA ALA A 59 -2.73 16.95 11.24
C ALA A 59 -3.36 17.51 12.53
N GLU A 60 -4.64 17.21 12.79
CA GLU A 60 -5.30 17.62 14.05
C GLU A 60 -4.59 17.06 15.29
N HIS A 61 -3.95 15.91 15.15
CA HIS A 61 -3.32 15.17 16.25
C HIS A 61 -1.79 15.15 16.22
N ASP A 62 -1.15 15.89 15.30
CA ASP A 62 0.31 15.86 15.08
C ASP A 62 0.87 14.44 14.89
N VAL A 63 0.11 13.59 14.17
CA VAL A 63 0.52 12.22 13.88
C VAL A 63 1.31 12.19 12.58
N THR A 64 2.54 11.66 12.64
CA THR A 64 3.38 11.52 11.45
C THR A 64 2.84 10.42 10.54
N VAL A 65 2.71 10.70 9.24
CA VAL A 65 2.42 9.66 8.25
C VAL A 65 3.69 8.92 7.86
N SER A 66 3.66 7.60 7.94
CA SER A 66 4.63 6.70 7.32
C SER A 66 3.95 6.05 6.13
N LEU A 67 4.27 6.50 4.91
CA LEU A 67 3.74 5.85 3.71
C LEU A 67 4.35 4.44 3.61
N GLY A 68 3.48 3.43 3.66
CA GLY A 68 3.86 2.03 3.70
C GLY A 68 4.28 1.51 2.33
N ASP A 69 5.20 0.54 2.34
CA ASP A 69 5.72 -0.18 1.18
C ASP A 69 4.96 -1.51 0.98
N GLY A 70 3.70 -1.38 0.57
CA GLY A 70 2.77 -2.48 0.40
C GLY A 70 3.22 -3.53 -0.60
N LEU A 71 3.90 -3.09 -1.66
CA LEU A 71 4.43 -3.90 -2.74
C LEU A 71 5.95 -4.12 -2.60
N ARG A 72 6.53 -3.98 -1.40
CA ARG A 72 7.93 -4.34 -1.19
C ARG A 72 8.22 -5.80 -1.58
N PRO A 73 9.44 -6.10 -2.06
CA PRO A 73 9.83 -7.45 -2.45
C PRO A 73 10.03 -8.35 -1.22
N GLY A 74 9.55 -9.58 -1.29
CA GLY A 74 9.80 -10.61 -0.26
C GLY A 74 11.06 -11.43 -0.47
N CYS A 75 11.69 -11.31 -1.64
CA CYS A 75 12.95 -11.98 -1.95
C CYS A 75 13.76 -11.21 -3.00
N LEU A 76 15.03 -11.60 -3.19
CA LEU A 76 15.92 -10.94 -4.16
C LEU A 76 15.46 -11.07 -5.61
N ALA A 77 14.71 -12.12 -5.95
CA ALA A 77 14.21 -12.31 -7.31
C ALA A 77 13.09 -11.31 -7.68
N ASP A 78 12.38 -10.78 -6.68
CA ASP A 78 11.29 -9.81 -6.85
C ASP A 78 11.78 -8.37 -6.61
N ALA A 79 13.06 -8.17 -6.29
CA ALA A 79 13.59 -6.87 -5.91
C ALA A 79 13.73 -5.93 -7.12
N SER A 80 13.35 -4.67 -6.92
CA SER A 80 13.36 -3.61 -7.94
C SER A 80 12.51 -3.93 -9.17
N ASP A 81 11.43 -4.69 -8.99
CA ASP A 81 10.49 -5.01 -10.05
C ASP A 81 9.50 -3.86 -10.33
N GLU A 82 8.64 -4.05 -11.32
CA GLU A 82 7.67 -3.05 -11.76
C GLU A 82 6.66 -2.71 -10.67
N ALA A 83 6.18 -3.70 -9.91
CA ALA A 83 5.23 -3.49 -8.81
C ALA A 83 5.83 -2.63 -7.69
N GLN A 84 7.10 -2.87 -7.31
CA GLN A 84 7.76 -2.08 -6.28
C GLN A 84 7.91 -0.62 -6.71
N PHE A 85 8.33 -0.37 -7.95
CA PHE A 85 8.54 1.00 -8.43
C PHE A 85 7.24 1.70 -8.83
N ALA A 86 6.17 0.98 -9.14
CA ALA A 86 4.86 1.58 -9.38
C ALA A 86 4.26 2.18 -8.10
N GLU A 87 4.52 1.58 -6.94
CA GLU A 87 4.07 2.12 -5.64
C GLU A 87 4.91 3.33 -5.15
N LEU A 88 6.19 3.40 -5.55
CA LEU A 88 7.17 4.38 -5.06
C LEU A 88 6.95 5.80 -5.63
#